data_AF-A0A1A9I1J5-F1
#
_entry.id   AF-A0A1A9I1J5-F1
#
_cell.length_a   1.000
_cell.length_b   1.000
_cell.length_c   1.000
_cell.angle_alpha   90.00
_cell.angle_beta   90.00
_cell.angle_gamma   90.00
#
_symmetry.space_group_name_H-M   'P 1'
#
loop_
_entity.id
_entity.type
_entity.pdbx_description
1 polymer ?
#
loop_
_entity_poly.entity_id
_entity_poly.type
_entity_poly.pdbx_seq_one_letter_code
_entity_poly.pdbx_strand_id
1 'polypeptide(L)' 'MSGLQLLITLSVLPFMVLTGIYLYRYLNNKLQNARTWFQIIGFGILLFAGIGSVCSGGLLLMIWLYDLFSL' A
#
# COMPACT_ATOMS: atom_id res chain seq x y z
N MET A 1 -19.42 6.14 18.93
CA MET A 1 -19.00 5.54 17.65
C MET A 1 -17.86 6.30 16.94
N SER A 2 -17.56 7.57 17.23
CA SER A 2 -16.51 8.34 16.54
C SER A 2 -15.06 7.96 16.90
N GLY A 3 -14.78 7.56 18.15
CA GLY A 3 -13.40 7.27 18.59
C GLY A 3 -12.80 6.00 17.98
N LEU A 4 -13.60 4.96 17.75
CA LEU A 4 -13.16 3.68 17.18
C LEU A 4 -12.79 3.82 15.70
N GLN A 5 -13.58 4.58 14.94
CA GLN A 5 -13.27 4.93 13.55
C GLN A 5 -11.96 5.72 13.44
N LEU A 6 -11.73 6.64 14.38
CA LEU A 6 -10.50 7.43 14.46
C LEU A 6 -9.28 6.55 14.75
N LEU A 7 -9.39 5.57 15.66
CA LEU A 7 -8.33 4.60 15.95
C LEU A 7 -8.01 3.71 14.75
N ILE A 8 -9.02 3.22 14.03
CA ILE A 8 -8.84 2.43 12.81
C ILE A 8 -8.13 3.26 11.75
N THR A 9 -8.55 4.51 11.52
CA THR A 9 -7.85 5.43 10.59
C THR A 9 -6.40 5.61 11.01
N LEU A 10 -6.16 5.96 12.28
CA LEU A 10 -4.82 6.19 12.81
C LEU A 10 -3.93 4.96 12.78
N SER A 11 -4.48 3.76 12.67
CA SER A 11 -3.71 2.51 12.59
C SER A 11 -3.43 2.11 11.14
N VAL A 12 -4.45 2.18 10.27
CA VAL A 12 -4.36 1.69 8.89
C VAL A 12 -3.58 2.66 8.01
N LEU A 13 -3.78 3.98 8.14
CA LEU A 13 -3.06 4.97 7.34
C LEU A 13 -1.53 4.89 7.49
N PRO A 14 -0.94 4.92 8.69
CA PRO A 14 0.51 4.80 8.82
C PRO A 14 1.02 3.42 8.37
N PHE A 15 0.22 2.36 8.54
CA PHE A 15 0.57 1.04 8.02
C PHE A 15 0.64 1.04 6.49
N MET A 16 -0.31 1.67 5.81
CA MET A 16 -0.28 1.85 4.34
C MET A 16 0.94 2.67 3.91
N VAL A 17 1.23 3.77 4.60
CA VAL A 17 2.36 4.64 4.27
C VAL A 17 3.69 3.89 4.44
N LEU A 18 3.88 3.20 5.58
CA LEU A 18 5.10 2.42 5.83
C LEU A 18 5.26 1.29 4.80
N THR A 19 4.18 0.55 4.52
CA THR A 19 4.19 -0.53 3.53
C THR A 19 4.50 0.01 2.14
N GLY A 20 3.88 1.13 1.75
CA GLY A 20 4.12 1.80 0.48
C GLY A 20 5.57 2.29 0.34
N ILE A 21 6.13 2.92 1.37
CA ILE A 21 7.53 3.37 1.40
C ILE A 21 8.48 2.17 1.29
N TYR A 22 8.23 1.09 2.04
CA TYR A 22 9.06 -0.12 1.98
C TYR A 22 9.04 -0.73 0.58
N LEU A 23 7.84 -0.89 0.01
CA LEU A 23 7.63 -1.50 -1.30
C LEU A 23 8.23 -0.64 -2.41
N TYR A 24 8.08 0.68 -2.33
CA TYR A 24 8.75 1.63 -3.22
C TYR A 24 10.27 1.50 -3.13
N ARG A 25 10.85 1.52 -1.93
CA ARG A 25 12.31 1.38 -1.75
C ARG A 25 12.84 0.07 -2.31
N TYR A 26 12.15 -1.04 -2.03
CA TYR A 26 12.53 -2.36 -2.50
C TYR A 26 12.52 -2.44 -4.04
N LEU A 27 11.40 -2.09 -4.66
CA LEU A 27 11.23 -2.20 -6.11
C LEU A 27 12.04 -1.14 -6.87
N ASN A 28 12.16 0.08 -6.34
CA ASN A 28 12.99 1.12 -6.94
C ASN A 28 14.47 0.73 -6.91
N ASN A 29 14.96 0.12 -5.82
CA ASN A 29 16.32 -0.42 -5.79
C ASN A 29 16.53 -1.54 -6.81
N LYS A 30 15.52 -2.40 -7.04
CA LYS A 30 15.59 -3.41 -8.10
C LYS A 30 15.57 -2.78 -9.51
N LEU A 31 14.81 -1.71 -9.69
CA LEU A 31 14.67 -0.99 -10.95
C LEU A 31 15.95 -0.22 -11.30
N GLN A 32 16.62 0.41 -10.33
CA GLN A 32 17.91 1.08 -10.53
C GLN A 32 19.04 0.11 -10.88
N ASN A 33 18.95 -1.14 -10.43
CA ASN A 33 19.92 -2.19 -10.76
C ASN A 33 19.55 -3.00 -12.01
N ALA A 34 18.41 -2.70 -12.65
CA ALA A 34 17.96 -3.41 -13.84
C ALA A 34 18.86 -3.06 -15.03
N ARG A 35 19.36 -4.10 -15.71
CA ARG A 35 20.25 -3.94 -16.88
C ARG A 35 19.54 -4.15 -18.21
N THR A 36 18.32 -4.69 -18.18
CA THR A 36 17.55 -5.05 -19.37
C THR A 36 16.24 -4.27 -19.41
N TRP A 37 15.81 -3.90 -20.62
CA TRP A 37 14.53 -3.22 -20.85
C TRP A 37 13.34 -4.00 -20.28
N PHE A 38 13.36 -5.33 -20.37
CA PHE A 38 12.32 -6.18 -19.81
C PHE A 38 12.23 -6.08 -18.28
N GLN A 39 13.37 -6.02 -17.58
CA GLN A 39 13.39 -5.82 -16.13
C GLN A 39 12.89 -4.42 -15.75
N ILE A 40 13.26 -3.38 -16.50
CA ILE A 40 12.81 -2.01 -16.23
C ILE A 40 11.29 -1.92 -16.35
N ILE A 41 10.71 -2.47 -17.43
CA ILE A 41 9.26 -2.48 -17.64
C ILE A 41 8.57 -3.35 -16.58
N GLY A 42 9.08 -4.54 -16.32
CA GLY A 42 8.51 -5.46 -15.34
C GLY A 42 8.50 -4.89 -13.92
N PHE A 43 9.64 -4.35 -13.45
CA PHE A 43 9.71 -3.70 -12.14
C PHE A 43 8.91 -2.40 -12.07
N GLY A 44 8.83 -1.64 -13.18
CA GLY A 44 7.99 -0.45 -13.26
C GLY A 44 6.51 -0.77 -13.08
N ILE A 45 6.00 -1.78 -13.78
CA ILE A 45 4.61 -2.26 -13.64
C ILE A 45 4.38 -2.79 -12.21
N LEU A 46 5.30 -3.59 -11.68
CA LEU A 46 5.21 -4.11 -10.31
C LEU A 46 5.18 -3.00 -9.25
N LEU A 47 5.96 -1.94 -9.44
CA LEU A 47 5.99 -0.80 -8.53
C LEU A 47 4.66 -0.04 -8.56
N PHE A 48 4.12 0.19 -9.76
CA PHE A 48 2.84 0.86 -9.93
C PHE A 48 1.67 0.03 -9.37
N ALA A 49 1.62 -1.26 -9.71
CA ALA A 49 0.62 -2.19 -9.23
C ALA A 49 0.72 -2.41 -7.72
N GLY A 50 1.94 -2.49 -7.18
CA GLY A 50 2.19 -2.65 -5.76
C GLY A 50 1.71 -1.44 -4.95
N ILE A 51 2.06 -0.22 -5.35
CA ILE A 51 1.56 1.00 -4.68
C ILE A 51 0.04 1.09 -4.82
N GLY A 52 -0.51 0.80 -6.01
CA GLY A 52 -1.95 0.73 -6.23
C GLY A 52 -2.64 -0.23 -5.26
N SER A 53 -2.12 -1.45 -5.13
CA SER A 53 -2.66 -2.47 -4.22
C SER A 53 -2.59 -2.07 -2.74
N VAL A 54 -1.53 -1.39 -2.31
CA VAL A 54 -1.41 -0.89 -0.93
C VAL A 54 -2.46 0.19 -0.66
N CYS A 55 -2.65 1.13 -1.58
CA CYS A 55 -3.67 2.16 -1.47
C CYS A 55 -5.10 1.58 -1.49
N SER A 56 -5.43 0.79 -2.50
CA SER A 56 -6.76 0.18 -2.64
C SER A 56 -7.07 -0.81 -1.53
N GLY A 57 -6.10 -1.67 -1.18
CA GLY A 57 -6.24 -2.67 -0.13
C GLY A 57 -6.39 -2.05 1.25
N GLY A 58 -5.63 -0.99 1.56
CA GLY A 58 -5.78 -0.29 2.82
C GLY A 58 -7.12 0.44 2.97
N LEU A 59 -7.64 1.06 1.90
CA LEU A 59 -8.96 1.67 1.90
C LEU A 59 -10.08 0.61 2.06
N LEU A 60 -9.98 -0.50 1.34
CA LEU A 60 -10.93 -1.62 1.48
C LEU A 60 -10.92 -2.20 2.90
N LEU A 61 -9.73 -2.33 3.49
CA LEU A 61 -9.56 -2.80 4.86
C LEU A 61 -10.18 -1.82 5.87
N MET A 62 -10.04 -0.51 5.66
CA MET A 62 -10.74 0.49 6.48
C MET A 62 -12.25 0.38 6.37
N ILE A 63 -12.80 0.27 5.15
CA ILE A 63 -14.25 0.12 4.93
C ILE A 63 -14.76 -1.14 5.63
N TRP A 64 -14.07 -2.27 5.43
CA TRP A 64 -14.45 -3.53 6.04
C TRP A 64 -14.42 -3.50 7.58
N LEU A 65 -13.39 -2.87 8.17
CA LEU A 65 -13.33 -2.69 9.62
C LEU A 65 -14.42 -1.74 10.13
N TYR A 66 -14.76 -0.70 9.39
CA TYR A 66 -15.86 0.20 9.76
C TYR A 66 -17.19 -0.51 9.78
N ASP A 67 -17.48 -1.34 8.77
CA ASP A 67 -18.70 -2.14 8.74
C ASP A 67 -18.74 -3.12 9.92
N LEU A 68 -17.63 -3.83 10.19
CA LEU A 68 -17.52 -4.79 11.28
C LEU A 68 -17.77 -4.18 12.68
N PHE A 69 -17.28 -2.96 12.91
CA PHE A 69 -17.39 -2.27 14.21
C PHE A 69 -18.57 -1.28 14.29
N SER A 70 -19.38 -1.18 13.24
CA SER A 70 -20.62 -0.39 13.23
C SER A 70 -21.88 -1.20 13.56
N LEU A 71 -21.77 -2.54 13.55
CA LEU A 71 -22.71 -3.51 14.14
C LEU A 71 -22.54 -3.62 15.66
#